data_AF-A0A371K3S2-F1
#
_entry.id   AF-A0A371K3S2-F1
#
_cell.length_a   1.000
_cell.length_b   1.000
_cell.length_c   1.000
_cell.angle_alpha   90.00
_cell.angle_beta   90.00
_cell.angle_gamma   90.00
#
_symmetry.space_group_name_H-M   'P 1'
#
loop_
_entity.id
_entity.type
_entity.pdbx_description
1 polymer ?
#
loop_
_entity_poly.entity_id
_entity_poly.type
_entity_poly.pdbx_seq_one_letter_code
_entity_poly.pdbx_strand_id
1 'polypeptide(L)' 'MNSERDHREQLERALDGLDHAVAAWLADPPERRVLEREFEIAVARILVHTGALDYDYVVGRIRHSILSLFEPRSPTLH' A
#
# COMPACT_ATOMS: atom_id res chain seq x y z
N MET A 1 23.67 7.50 12.51
CA MET A 1 23.47 7.23 11.08
C MET A 1 22.91 5.83 10.76
N ASN A 2 22.92 4.84 11.67
CA ASN A 2 22.29 3.53 11.39
C ASN A 2 20.74 3.57 11.45
N SER A 3 20.16 4.32 12.38
CA SER A 3 18.72 4.26 12.64
C SER A 3 17.84 4.78 11.49
N GLU A 4 18.28 5.77 10.70
CA GLU A 4 17.49 6.27 9.55
C GLU A 4 17.44 5.27 8.40
N ARG A 5 18.53 4.53 8.19
CA ARG A 5 18.59 3.47 7.18
C ARG A 5 17.67 2.31 7.57
N ASP A 6 17.72 1.91 8.84
CA ASP A 6 16.86 0.85 9.39
C ASP A 6 15.36 1.23 9.33
N HIS A 7 15.01 2.51 9.53
CA HIS A 7 13.63 2.98 9.38
C HIS A 7 13.16 2.94 7.93
N ARG A 8 14.02 3.36 6.99
CA ARG A 8 13.69 3.33 5.56
C ARG A 8 13.51 1.92 5.03
N GLU A 9 14.35 0.98 5.47
CA GLU A 9 14.21 -0.43 5.09
C GLU A 9 12.92 -1.06 5.66
N GLN A 10 12.50 -0.67 6.86
CA GLN A 10 11.21 -1.11 7.43
C GLN A 10 10.02 -0.51 6.69
N LEU A 11 10.11 0.77 6.30
CA LEU A 11 9.10 1.44 5.51
C LEU A 11 8.91 0.78 4.14
N GLU A 12 9.99 0.50 3.42
CA GLU A 12 9.93 -0.17 2.11
C GLU A 12 9.31 -1.58 2.24
N ARG A 13 9.70 -2.36 3.26
CA ARG A 13 9.07 -3.68 3.50
C ARG A 13 7.57 -3.57 3.78
N ALA A 14 7.12 -2.53 4.48
CA ALA A 14 5.71 -2.31 4.74
C ALA A 14 4.95 -1.95 3.44
N LEU A 15 5.55 -1.13 2.58
CA LEU A 15 5.01 -0.75 1.28
C LEU A 15 4.96 -1.95 0.31
N ASP A 16 5.99 -2.78 0.27
CA ASP A 16 6.01 -4.02 -0.52
C ASP A 16 4.91 -5.00 -0.05
N GLY A 17 4.66 -5.07 1.26
CA GLY A 17 3.55 -5.83 1.81
C GLY A 17 2.19 -5.33 1.34
N LEU A 18 2.01 -4.00 1.25
CA LEU A 18 0.79 -3.39 0.70
C LEU A 18 0.62 -3.72 -0.78
N ASP A 19 1.68 -3.59 -1.58
CA ASP A 19 1.63 -3.88 -3.02
C ASP A 19 1.33 -5.37 -3.28
N HIS A 20 1.92 -6.28 -2.50
CA HIS A 20 1.62 -7.71 -2.60
C HIS A 20 0.17 -8.03 -2.24
N ALA A 21 -0.37 -7.41 -1.18
CA ALA A 21 -1.76 -7.58 -0.79
C ALA A 21 -2.72 -7.09 -1.89
N VAL A 22 -2.42 -5.96 -2.51
CA VAL A 22 -3.19 -5.41 -3.64
C VAL A 22 -3.15 -6.34 -4.85
N ALA A 23 -1.97 -6.88 -5.19
CA ALA A 23 -1.83 -7.82 -6.29
C ALA A 23 -2.60 -9.13 -6.06
N ALA A 24 -2.55 -9.68 -4.83
CA ALA A 24 -3.34 -10.84 -4.45
C ALA A 24 -4.84 -10.56 -4.55
N TRP A 25 -5.28 -9.37 -4.14
CA TRP A 25 -6.66 -8.90 -4.26
C TRP A 25 -7.17 -8.80 -5.69
N LEU A 26 -6.33 -8.30 -6.61
CA LEU A 26 -6.68 -8.25 -8.03
C LEU A 26 -6.82 -9.64 -8.67
N ALA A 27 -6.17 -10.65 -8.09
CA ALA A 27 -6.29 -12.04 -8.51
C ALA A 27 -7.52 -12.73 -7.91
N ASP A 28 -7.81 -12.50 -6.63
CA ASP A 28 -8.95 -13.06 -5.90
C ASP A 28 -9.42 -12.06 -4.82
N PRO A 29 -10.52 -11.31 -5.03
CA PRO A 29 -10.96 -10.26 -4.12
C PRO A 29 -11.76 -10.81 -2.93
N PRO A 30 -11.26 -10.68 -1.68
CA PRO A 30 -12.07 -10.91 -0.48
C PRO A 30 -13.32 -10.01 -0.40
N GLU A 31 -14.12 -10.25 0.64
CA GLU A 31 -15.16 -9.30 1.02
C GLU A 31 -14.55 -7.91 1.31
N ARG A 32 -15.16 -6.86 0.75
CA ARG A 32 -14.75 -5.45 0.88
C ARG A 32 -14.37 -5.01 2.30
N ARG A 33 -15.03 -5.55 3.34
CA ARG A 33 -14.74 -5.22 4.74
C ARG A 33 -13.37 -5.72 5.22
N VAL A 34 -12.91 -6.85 4.67
CA VAL A 34 -11.57 -7.38 4.95
C VAL A 34 -10.51 -6.49 4.31
N LEU A 35 -10.78 -5.93 3.11
CA LEU A 35 -9.90 -4.95 2.45
C LEU A 35 -9.67 -3.73 3.33
N GLU A 36 -10.77 -3.09 3.73
CA GLU A 36 -10.74 -1.82 4.44
C GLU A 36 -9.91 -1.96 5.72
N ARG A 37 -10.03 -3.10 6.40
CA ARG A 37 -9.27 -3.41 7.61
C ARG A 37 -7.79 -3.69 7.35
N GLU A 38 -7.44 -4.55 6.39
CA GLU A 38 -6.02 -4.85 6.08
C GLU A 38 -5.29 -3.62 5.55
N PHE A 39 -5.98 -2.82 4.75
CA PHE A 39 -5.48 -1.55 4.24
C PHE A 39 -5.23 -0.54 5.37
N GLU A 40 -6.19 -0.37 6.28
CA GLU A 40 -6.04 0.51 7.45
C GLU A 40 -4.85 0.09 8.33
N ILE A 41 -4.65 -1.22 8.54
CA ILE A 41 -3.50 -1.75 9.28
C ILE A 41 -2.18 -1.45 8.57
N ALA A 42 -2.12 -1.63 7.24
CA ALA A 42 -0.93 -1.34 6.44
C ALA A 42 -0.58 0.15 6.51
N VAL A 43 -1.56 1.04 6.33
CA VAL A 43 -1.38 2.49 6.43
C VAL A 43 -0.93 2.90 7.83
N ALA A 44 -1.54 2.35 8.88
CA ALA A 44 -1.14 2.65 10.25
C ALA A 44 0.32 2.26 10.54
N ARG A 45 0.76 1.08 10.06
CA ARG A 45 2.16 0.65 10.18
C ARG A 45 3.12 1.56 9.43
N ILE A 46 2.73 1.98 8.23
CA ILE A 46 3.51 2.92 7.43
C ILE A 46 3.67 4.24 8.20
N LEU A 47 2.57 4.83 8.70
CA LEU A 47 2.60 6.10 9.44
C LEU A 47 3.45 6.04 10.71
N VAL A 48 3.53 4.90 11.40
CA VAL A 48 4.41 4.71 12.57
C VAL A 48 5.90 4.82 12.21
N HIS A 49 6.28 4.48 10.98
CA HIS A 49 7.66 4.48 10.52
C HIS A 49 8.00 5.63 9.55
N THR A 50 7.02 6.44 9.17
CA THR A 50 7.19 7.54 8.21
C THR A 50 7.64 8.82 8.93
N GLY A 51 8.85 9.28 8.64
CA GLY A 51 9.29 10.64 9.01
C GLY A 51 8.65 11.68 8.10
N ALA A 52 8.66 12.96 8.49
CA ALA A 52 8.03 14.05 7.72
C ALA A 52 8.52 14.17 6.26
N LEU A 53 9.72 13.66 5.95
CA LEU A 53 10.32 13.68 4.62
C LEU A 53 9.79 12.60 3.67
N ASP A 54 9.21 11.52 4.20
CA ASP A 54 8.76 10.36 3.41
C ASP A 54 7.23 10.37 3.17
N TYR A 55 6.53 11.38 3.72
CA TYR A 55 5.07 11.46 3.72
C TYR A 55 4.47 11.52 2.31
N ASP A 56 5.00 12.39 1.44
CA ASP A 56 4.48 12.55 0.08
C ASP A 56 4.67 11.29 -0.77
N TYR A 57 5.81 10.60 -0.60
CA TYR A 57 6.11 9.35 -1.29
C TYR A 57 5.16 8.23 -0.84
N VAL A 58 4.99 8.08 0.48
CA VAL A 58 4.06 7.13 1.10
C VAL A 58 2.63 7.35 0.64
N VAL A 59 2.16 8.60 0.67
CA VAL A 59 0.80 8.96 0.25
C VAL A 59 0.61 8.68 -1.24
N GLY A 60 1.62 8.95 -2.08
CA GLY A 60 1.58 8.64 -3.51
C GLY A 60 1.41 7.14 -3.77
N ARG A 61 2.18 6.30 -3.07
CA ARG A 61 2.14 4.84 -3.25
C ARG A 61 0.81 4.24 -2.75
N ILE A 62 0.34 4.67 -1.57
CA ILE A 62 -0.98 4.31 -1.03
C ILE A 62 -2.10 4.69 -2.00
N ARG A 63 -2.06 5.92 -2.55
CA ARG A 63 -3.05 6.38 -3.53
C ARG A 63 -3.02 5.54 -4.80
N HIS A 64 -1.84 5.21 -5.31
CA HIS A 64 -1.69 4.35 -6.48
C HIS A 64 -2.30 2.95 -6.26
N SER A 65 -2.05 2.35 -5.09
CA SER A 65 -2.61 1.04 -4.72
C SER A 65 -4.14 1.08 -4.64
N ILE A 66 -4.73 2.13 -4.07
CA ILE A 66 -6.19 2.35 -4.07
C ILE A 66 -6.71 2.48 -5.51
N LEU A 67 -6.11 3.35 -6.32
CA LEU A 67 -6.54 3.56 -7.70
C LEU A 67 -6.48 2.26 -8.50
N SER A 68 -5.44 1.45 -8.31
CA SER A 68 -5.31 0.15 -8.96
C SER A 68 -6.45 -0.83 -8.60
N LEU A 69 -7.04 -0.70 -7.41
CA LEU A 69 -8.18 -1.52 -6.97
C LEU A 69 -9.54 -1.00 -7.46
N PHE A 70 -9.67 0.30 -7.69
CA PHE A 70 -10.95 0.95 -8.00
C PHE A 70 -11.05 1.54 -9.40
N GLU A 71 -9.97 1.60 -10.17
CA GLU A 71 -10.05 1.88 -11.60
C GLU A 71 -10.76 0.69 -12.29
N PRO A 72 -11.83 0.95 -13.06
CA PRO A 72 -12.45 -0.08 -13.84
C PRO A 72 -11.40 -0.60 -14.82
N ARG A 73 -11.10 -1.91 -14.79
CA ARG A 73 -10.43 -2.55 -15.93
C ARG A 73 -11.29 -2.24 -17.13
N SER A 74 -10.85 -1.31 -17.98
CA SER A 74 -11.49 -1.07 -19.26
C SER A 74 -11.69 -2.43 -19.92
N PRO A 75 -12.92 -2.86 -20.24
CA PRO A 75 -13.09 -4.10 -20.95
C PRO A 75 -12.35 -3.94 -22.28
N THR A 76 -11.29 -4.71 -22.46
CA THR A 76 -10.61 -4.82 -23.73
C THR A 76 -11.64 -5.34 -24.73
N LEU A 77 -12.21 -4.45 -25.53
CA LEU A 77 -13.04 -4.81 -26.66
C LEU A 77 -12.15 -5.52 -27.68
N HIS A 78 -12.21 -6.84 -27.69
CA HIS A 78 -11.72 -7.69 -28.78
C HIS A 78 -12.78 -8.71 -29.15
#